data_AF-M5NY74-F1
#
_entry.id   AF-M5NY74-F1
#
_cell.length_a   1.000
_cell.length_b   1.000
_cell.length_c   1.000
_cell.angle_alpha   90.00
_cell.angle_beta   90.00
_cell.angle_gamma   90.00
#
_symmetry.space_group_name_H-M   'P 1'
#
loop_
_entity.id
_entity.type
_entity.pdbx_description
1 polymer ?
#
loop_
_entity_poly.entity_id
_entity_poly.type
_entity_poly.pdbx_seq_one_letter_code
_entity_poly.pdbx_strand_id
1 'polypeptide(L)'
;MSEGFWDSVGNFLHISYTENERKRDDYKNLYDYLSDKESEVKTKLSEAKSAKASYQASNLPDLKIPSHEFEDARHEKDAELKTLIKHFDDMIDDIHNAKTKAKSKWEYYKAKAEAEEKKA
;
A
#
# COMPACT_ATOMS: atom_id res chain seq x y z
N MET A 1 4.41 22.35 18.89
CA MET A 1 3.67 21.16 19.35
C MET A 1 2.21 21.56 19.31
N SER A 2 1.45 21.14 18.30
CA SER A 2 0.01 21.44 18.23
C SER A 2 -0.74 20.33 18.94
N GLU A 3 -1.40 20.65 20.04
CA GLU A 3 -2.37 19.77 20.67
C GLU A 3 -3.42 19.39 19.63
N GLY A 4 -3.57 18.09 19.37
CA GLY A 4 -4.53 17.59 18.40
C GLY A 4 -5.94 17.93 18.86
N PHE A 5 -6.85 18.22 17.93
CA PHE A 5 -8.25 18.52 18.21
C PHE A 5 -8.88 17.55 19.24
N TRP A 6 -8.54 16.26 19.15
CA TRP A 6 -8.99 15.20 20.07
C TRP A 6 -8.54 15.37 21.53
N ASP A 7 -7.35 15.93 21.78
CA ASP A 7 -6.86 16.21 23.14
C ASP A 7 -7.66 17.32 23.82
N SER A 8 -8.08 18.32 23.03
CA SER A 8 -8.90 19.43 23.51
C SER A 8 -10.32 18.98 23.91
N VAL A 9 -10.92 18.03 23.17
CA VAL A 9 -12.26 17.51 23.48
C VAL A 9 -12.25 16.57 24.69
N GLY A 10 -11.22 15.72 24.81
CA GLY A 10 -11.05 14.84 25.97
C GLY A 10 -10.82 15.60 27.28
N ASN A 11 -10.09 16.71 27.23
CA ASN A 11 -9.88 17.58 28.38
C ASN A 11 -11.17 18.33 28.80
N PHE A 12 -12.05 18.66 27.84
CA PHE A 12 -13.33 19.32 28.09
C PHE A 12 -14.39 18.39 28.71
N LEU A 13 -14.36 17.08 28.42
CA LEU A 13 -15.38 16.11 28.88
C LEU A 13 -14.96 15.23 30.06
N HIS A 14 -13.76 15.37 30.63
CA HIS A 14 -13.24 14.49 31.70
C HIS A 14 -13.27 12.98 31.35
N ILE A 15 -13.30 12.65 30.05
CA ILE A 15 -13.08 11.28 29.55
C ILE A 15 -11.70 11.33 28.91
N SER A 16 -10.67 10.94 29.66
CA SER A 16 -9.30 11.00 29.16
C SER A 16 -9.12 9.98 28.04
N TYR A 17 -9.03 10.44 26.78
CA TYR A 17 -8.65 9.63 25.64
C TYR A 17 -7.29 8.98 25.92
N THR A 18 -7.27 7.66 26.12
CA THR A 18 -6.07 7.00 26.65
C THR A 18 -5.01 6.82 25.57
N GLU A 19 -3.77 6.67 25.99
CA GLU A 19 -2.65 6.38 25.08
C GLU A 19 -2.87 5.08 24.27
N ASN A 20 -3.59 4.09 24.82
CA ASN A 20 -3.93 2.88 24.09
C ASN A 20 -5.03 3.11 23.05
N GLU A 21 -5.98 4.00 23.31
CA GLU A 21 -6.99 4.40 22.33
C GLU A 21 -6.36 5.15 21.15
N ARG A 22 -5.43 6.07 21.42
CA ARG A 22 -4.61 6.73 20.38
C ARG A 22 -3.89 5.72 19.51
N LYS A 23 -3.14 4.80 20.13
CA LYS A 23 -2.38 3.78 19.40
C LYS A 23 -3.29 2.82 18.63
N ARG A 24 -4.44 2.45 19.19
CA ARG A 24 -5.47 1.67 18.47
C ARG A 24 -5.85 2.40 17.19
N ASP A 25 -6.22 3.67 17.27
CA ASP A 25 -6.70 4.41 16.12
C ASP A 25 -5.58 4.67 15.10
N ASP A 26 -4.36 4.95 15.54
CA ASP A 26 -3.18 5.07 14.66
C ASP A 26 -2.90 3.78 13.87
N TYR A 27 -2.91 2.62 14.53
CA TYR A 27 -2.69 1.34 13.86
C TYR A 27 -3.87 0.94 12.96
N LYS A 28 -5.09 1.37 13.28
CA LYS A 28 -6.25 1.21 12.41
C LYS A 28 -6.09 2.05 11.14
N ASN A 29 -5.77 3.33 11.28
CA ASN A 29 -5.53 4.24 10.16
C ASN A 29 -4.39 3.71 9.26
N LEU A 30 -3.32 3.19 9.86
CA LEU A 30 -2.22 2.57 9.12
C LEU A 30 -2.68 1.32 8.36
N TYR A 31 -3.48 0.46 8.99
CA TYR A 31 -4.03 -0.73 8.33
C TYR A 31 -4.92 -0.36 7.14
N ASP A 32 -5.80 0.63 7.31
CA ASP A 32 -6.70 1.11 6.26
C ASP A 32 -5.89 1.72 5.10
N TYR A 33 -4.92 2.58 5.40
CA TYR A 33 -4.02 3.17 4.40
C TYR A 33 -3.25 2.09 3.60
N LEU A 34 -2.70 1.08 4.28
CA LEU A 34 -1.97 0.00 3.61
C LEU A 34 -2.91 -0.88 2.79
N SER A 35 -4.16 -1.07 3.21
CA SER A 35 -5.17 -1.81 2.45
C SER A 35 -5.50 -1.11 1.14
N ASP A 36 -5.70 0.21 1.18
CA ASP A 36 -5.96 1.02 0.00
C ASP A 36 -4.76 1.02 -0.96
N LYS A 37 -3.55 1.18 -0.43
CA LYS A 37 -2.32 1.16 -1.25
C LYS A 37 -2.05 -0.19 -1.88
N GLU A 38 -2.30 -1.30 -1.18
CA GLU A 38 -2.19 -2.64 -1.75
C GLU A 38 -3.14 -2.80 -2.95
N SER A 39 -4.39 -2.32 -2.81
CA SER A 39 -5.39 -2.37 -3.89
C SER A 39 -4.99 -1.51 -5.09
N GLU A 40 -4.50 -0.29 -4.85
CA GLU A 40 -4.03 0.62 -5.90
C GLU A 40 -2.87 0.01 -6.69
N VAL A 41 -1.85 -0.52 -6.00
CA VAL A 41 -0.68 -1.14 -6.64
C VAL A 41 -1.08 -2.38 -7.44
N LYS A 42 -1.94 -3.24 -6.88
CA LYS A 42 -2.46 -4.43 -7.58
C LYS A 42 -3.20 -4.06 -8.87
N THR A 43 -4.02 -3.02 -8.81
CA THR A 43 -4.79 -2.54 -9.97
C THR A 43 -3.87 -2.04 -11.07
N LYS A 44 -2.96 -1.12 -10.75
CA LYS A 44 -2.00 -0.57 -11.71
C LYS A 44 -1.05 -1.63 -12.27
N LEU A 45 -0.64 -2.60 -11.46
CA LEU A 45 0.20 -3.70 -11.91
C LEU A 45 -0.55 -4.64 -12.87
N SER A 46 -1.83 -4.90 -12.61
CA SER A 46 -2.69 -5.66 -13.52
C SER A 46 -2.87 -4.95 -14.86
N GLU A 47 -3.08 -3.62 -14.84
CA GLU A 47 -3.15 -2.79 -16.05
C GLU A 47 -1.85 -2.83 -16.84
N ALA A 48 -0.69 -2.68 -16.17
CA ALA A 48 0.62 -2.75 -16.80
C ALA A 48 0.90 -4.14 -17.42
N LYS A 49 0.57 -5.22 -16.72
CA LYS A 49 0.68 -6.59 -17.22
C LYS A 49 -0.23 -6.81 -18.45
N SER A 50 -1.45 -6.27 -18.40
CA SER A 50 -2.40 -6.35 -19.51
C SER A 50 -1.93 -5.57 -20.73
N ALA A 51 -1.46 -4.32 -20.55
CA ALA A 51 -0.91 -3.50 -21.62
C ALA A 51 0.30 -4.16 -22.29
N LYS A 52 1.19 -4.77 -21.50
CA LYS A 52 2.32 -5.56 -22.02
C LYS A 52 1.83 -6.75 -22.84
N ALA A 53 0.86 -7.51 -22.34
CA ALA A 53 0.31 -8.66 -23.07
C ALA A 53 -0.36 -8.22 -24.38
N SER A 54 -1.11 -7.12 -24.37
CA SER A 54 -1.72 -6.55 -25.58
C SER A 54 -0.67 -6.09 -26.58
N TYR A 55 0.43 -5.48 -26.15
CA TYR A 55 1.55 -5.12 -27.02
C TYR A 55 2.19 -6.36 -27.66
N GLN A 56 2.41 -7.42 -26.88
CA GLN A 56 2.96 -8.68 -27.39
C GLN A 56 2.01 -9.41 -28.34
N ALA A 57 0.70 -9.34 -28.09
CA ALA A 57 -0.33 -9.94 -28.93
C ALA A 57 -0.69 -9.10 -30.15
N SER A 58 -0.34 -7.81 -30.15
CA SER A 58 -0.52 -6.97 -31.31
C SER A 58 0.38 -7.48 -32.44
N ASN A 59 -0.24 -8.05 -33.47
CA ASN A 59 0.36 -8.19 -34.79
C ASN A 59 0.52 -6.78 -35.36
N LEU A 60 1.46 -6.01 -34.80
CA LEU A 60 2.07 -4.95 -35.56
C LEU A 60 2.57 -5.63 -36.85
N PRO A 61 2.15 -5.15 -38.04
CA PRO A 61 2.74 -5.65 -39.26
C PRO A 61 4.26 -5.62 -39.08
N ASP A 62 5.00 -6.55 -39.69
CA ASP A 62 6.43 -6.38 -39.98
C ASP A 62 6.57 -5.14 -40.89
N LEU A 63 6.26 -3.97 -40.36
CA LEU A 63 6.64 -2.69 -40.88
C LEU A 63 8.14 -2.76 -40.83
N LYS A 64 8.75 -2.79 -42.03
CA LYS A 64 10.17 -2.59 -42.25
C LYS A 64 10.68 -1.41 -41.40
N ILE A 65 11.02 -1.67 -40.15
CA ILE A 65 11.88 -0.83 -39.35
C ILE A 65 13.04 -1.72 -38.89
N PRO A 66 13.93 -2.17 -39.80
CA PRO A 66 15.19 -2.75 -39.40
C PRO A 66 16.20 -1.59 -39.29
N SER A 67 16.16 -0.84 -38.19
CA SER A 67 17.42 -0.34 -37.64
C SER A 67 17.73 -1.21 -36.43
N HIS A 68 18.95 -1.74 -36.39
CA HIS A 68 19.45 -2.51 -35.24
C HIS A 68 19.18 -1.79 -33.91
N GLU A 69 19.29 -0.45 -33.94
CA GLU A 69 19.02 0.45 -32.82
C GLU A 69 17.58 0.34 -32.27
N PHE A 70 16.58 0.09 -33.13
CA PHE A 70 15.19 -0.04 -32.68
C PHE A 70 14.95 -1.35 -31.92
N GLU A 71 15.47 -2.47 -32.42
CA GLU A 71 15.34 -3.77 -31.74
C GLU A 71 16.14 -3.81 -30.44
N ASP A 72 17.34 -3.25 -30.42
CA ASP A 72 18.14 -3.15 -29.19
C ASP A 72 17.43 -2.31 -28.13
N ALA A 73 16.88 -1.15 -28.52
CA ALA A 73 16.10 -0.31 -27.62
C ALA A 73 14.83 -1.00 -27.14
N ARG A 74 14.16 -1.77 -28.00
CA ARG A 74 12.98 -2.56 -27.62
C ARG A 74 13.34 -3.61 -26.55
N HIS A 75 14.42 -4.36 -26.75
CA HIS A 75 14.88 -5.35 -25.78
C HIS A 75 15.27 -4.73 -24.44
N GLU A 76 15.95 -3.58 -24.46
CA GLU A 76 16.29 -2.83 -23.24
C GLU A 76 15.02 -2.41 -22.48
N LYS A 77 14.03 -1.83 -23.18
CA LYS A 77 12.77 -1.40 -22.56
C LYS A 77 11.94 -2.56 -22.05
N ASP A 78 11.93 -3.70 -22.74
CA ASP A 78 11.26 -4.90 -22.25
C ASP A 78 11.93 -5.47 -20.98
N ALA A 79 13.26 -5.37 -20.88
CA ALA A 79 14.01 -5.77 -19.69
C ALA A 79 13.77 -4.83 -18.50
N GLU A 80 13.76 -3.51 -18.74
CA GLU A 80 13.37 -2.50 -17.75
C GLU A 80 11.96 -2.75 -17.22
N LEU A 81 10.99 -2.94 -18.13
CA LEU A 81 9.60 -3.21 -17.77
C LEU A 81 9.46 -4.50 -16.95
N LYS A 82 10.21 -5.55 -17.29
CA LYS A 82 10.22 -6.80 -16.51
C LYS A 82 10.74 -6.57 -15.09
N THR A 83 11.79 -5.76 -14.94
CA THR A 83 12.35 -5.40 -13.63
C THR A 83 11.36 -4.59 -12.81
N LEU A 84 10.68 -3.61 -13.41
CA LEU A 84 9.65 -2.81 -12.75
C LEU A 84 8.45 -3.65 -12.30
N ILE A 85 7.97 -4.56 -13.17
CA ILE A 85 6.89 -5.49 -12.81
C ILE A 85 7.27 -6.31 -11.57
N LYS A 86 8.48 -6.87 -11.57
CA LYS A 86 8.98 -7.64 -10.41
C LYS A 86 9.05 -6.78 -9.15
N HIS A 87 9.58 -5.56 -9.26
CA HIS A 87 9.67 -4.64 -8.12
C HIS A 87 8.29 -4.36 -7.50
N PHE A 88 7.25 -4.17 -8.32
CA PHE A 88 5.90 -3.96 -7.80
C PHE A 88 5.26 -5.24 -7.25
N ASP A 89 5.56 -6.41 -7.82
CA ASP A 89 5.16 -7.69 -7.22
C ASP A 89 5.78 -7.85 -5.81
N ASP A 90 7.09 -7.59 -5.65
CA ASP A 90 7.77 -7.64 -4.35
C ASP A 90 7.21 -6.59 -3.36
N MET A 91 6.89 -5.38 -3.84
CA MET A 91 6.29 -4.32 -3.01
C MET A 91 4.90 -4.70 -2.50
N ILE A 92 4.11 -5.47 -3.25
CA ILE A 92 2.81 -5.96 -2.78
C ILE A 92 3.00 -6.86 -1.56
N ASP A 93 4.00 -7.74 -1.58
CA ASP A 93 4.29 -8.63 -0.45
C ASP A 93 4.75 -7.82 0.78
N ASP A 94 5.57 -6.80 0.59
CA ASP A 94 5.99 -5.89 1.67
C ASP A 94 4.80 -5.13 2.29
N ILE A 95 3.92 -4.58 1.45
CA ILE A 95 2.68 -3.92 1.90
C ILE A 95 1.80 -4.91 2.67
N HIS A 96 1.64 -6.13 2.16
CA HIS A 96 0.84 -7.16 2.80
C HIS A 96 1.38 -7.53 4.19
N ASN A 97 2.70 -7.68 4.31
CA ASN A 97 3.38 -7.94 5.57
C ASN A 97 3.22 -6.79 6.56
N ALA A 98 3.39 -5.55 6.11
CA ALA A 98 3.20 -4.35 6.93
C ALA A 98 1.75 -4.23 7.41
N LYS A 99 0.78 -4.49 6.52
CA LYS A 99 -0.66 -4.47 6.82
C LYS A 99 -1.01 -5.48 7.89
N THR A 100 -0.51 -6.71 7.77
CA THR A 100 -0.74 -7.78 8.76
C THR A 100 -0.18 -7.38 10.14
N LYS A 101 1.01 -6.78 10.18
CA LYS A 101 1.59 -6.24 11.43
C LYS A 101 0.75 -5.11 12.02
N ALA A 102 0.26 -4.18 11.19
CA ALA A 102 -0.59 -3.09 11.63
C ALA A 102 -1.90 -3.61 12.24
N LYS A 103 -2.55 -4.59 11.59
CA LYS A 103 -3.75 -5.26 12.13
C LYS A 103 -3.50 -5.89 13.49
N SER A 104 -2.42 -6.66 13.64
CA SER A 104 -2.07 -7.29 14.91
C SER A 104 -1.84 -6.26 16.02
N LYS A 105 -1.19 -5.14 15.72
CA LYS A 105 -1.00 -4.05 16.68
C LYS A 105 -2.30 -3.34 17.04
N TRP A 106 -3.18 -3.11 16.06
CA TRP A 106 -4.52 -2.58 16.31
C TRP A 106 -5.32 -3.47 17.26
N GLU A 107 -5.37 -4.80 17.02
CA GLU A 107 -6.05 -5.76 17.88
C GLU A 107 -5.48 -5.75 19.31
N TYR A 108 -4.16 -5.67 19.43
CA TYR A 108 -3.48 -5.57 20.72
C TYR A 108 -3.86 -4.31 21.50
N TYR A 109 -3.81 -3.13 20.87
CA TYR A 109 -4.15 -1.87 21.54
C TYR A 109 -5.64 -1.72 21.79
N LYS A 110 -6.49 -2.31 20.93
CA LYS A 110 -7.92 -2.43 21.17
C LYS A 110 -8.20 -3.20 22.46
N ALA A 111 -7.61 -4.39 22.63
CA ALA A 111 -7.77 -5.18 23.84
C ALA A 111 -7.26 -4.47 25.11
N LYS A 112 -6.18 -3.68 24.99
CA LYS A 112 -5.66 -2.87 26.08
C LYS A 112 -6.59 -1.72 26.47
N ALA A 113 -7.11 -0.98 25.50
CA ALA A 113 -8.08 0.09 25.75
C ALA A 113 -9.34 -0.45 26.44
N GLU A 114 -9.90 -1.55 25.94
CA GLU A 114 -11.06 -2.22 26.55
C GLU A 114 -10.79 -2.70 28.00
N ALA A 115 -9.53 -3.07 28.31
CA ALA A 115 -9.14 -3.48 29.66
C ALA A 115 -8.93 -2.29 30.60
N GLU A 116 -8.58 -1.11 30.08
CA GLU A 116 -8.47 0.14 30.84
C GLU A 116 -9.85 0.70 31.17
N GLU A 117 -10.75 0.72 30.19
CA GLU A 117 -12.16 1.14 30.39
C GLU A 117 -12.87 0.31 31.47
N LYS A 118 -12.58 -1.01 31.57
CA LYS A 118 -13.15 -1.89 32.61
C LYS A 118 -12.58 -1.66 34.00
N LYS A 119 -11.46 -0.96 34.13
CA LYS A 119 -10.78 -0.68 35.41
C LYS A 119 -11.02 0.74 35.91
N ALA A 120 -11.50 1.63 35.05
CA ALA A 120 -11.93 2.99 35.38
C ALA A 120 -13.35 2.98 35.95
#